data_AF-A0A5N5IYS2-F1
#
_entry.id   AF-A0A5N5IYS2-F1
#
_cell.length_a   1.000
_cell.length_b   1.000
_cell.length_c   1.000
_cell.angle_alpha   90.00
_cell.angle_beta   90.00
_cell.angle_gamma   90.00
#
_symmetry.space_group_name_H-M   'P 1'
#
loop_
_entity.id
_entity.type
_entity.pdbx_description
1 polymer ?
#
loop_
_entity_poly.entity_id
_entity_poly.type
_entity_poly.pdbx_seq_one_letter_code
_entity_poly.pdbx_strand_id
1 'polypeptide(L)' 'MDSLRADSERYILIERVFYLYAPEGIGRSKLVDKMGKALPGVTMTARNLNTINKLVEMVGEG' A
#
# COMPACT_ATOMS: atom_id res chain seq x y z
N MET A 1 0.12 1.43 -15.23
CA MET A 1 0.65 1.90 -13.93
C MET A 1 2.13 2.23 -14.00
N ASP A 2 2.91 1.61 -14.89
CA ASP A 2 4.32 1.94 -15.13
C ASP A 2 4.61 3.41 -15.46
N SER A 3 3.74 4.09 -16.23
CA SER A 3 3.94 5.51 -16.56
C SER A 3 3.69 6.50 -15.41
N LEU A 4 3.33 6.03 -14.20
CA LEU A 4 3.04 6.85 -13.02
C LEU A 4 4.05 6.66 -11.87
N ARG A 5 4.94 5.69 -12.03
CA ARG A 5 5.96 5.31 -11.05
C ARG A 5 7.18 6.19 -11.27
N ALA A 6 7.75 6.77 -10.21
CA ALA A 6 9.10 7.32 -10.32
C ALA A 6 10.10 6.18 -10.53
N ASP A 7 11.24 6.39 -11.20
CA ASP A 7 12.22 5.32 -11.45
C ASP A 7 12.69 4.63 -10.15
N SER A 8 12.66 5.37 -9.04
CA SER A 8 13.03 4.91 -7.70
C SER A 8 11.96 4.07 -7.01
N GLU A 9 10.71 4.08 -7.48
CA GLU A 9 9.60 3.36 -6.88
C GLU A 9 9.46 1.97 -7.53
N ARG A 10 9.02 0.98 -6.76
CA ARG A 10 8.66 -0.35 -7.27
C ARG A 10 7.37 -0.79 -6.61
N TYR A 11 6.51 -1.46 -7.36
CA TYR A 11 5.31 -2.06 -6.80
C TYR A 11 5.16 -3.50 -7.29
N ILE A 12 4.53 -4.32 -6.46
CA ILE A 12 4.17 -5.71 -6.79
C ILE A 12 2.75 -5.92 -6.31
N LEU A 13 1.89 -6.42 -7.19
CA LEU A 13 0.55 -6.88 -6.84
C LEU A 13 0.56 -8.40 -6.81
N ILE A 14 0.27 -8.99 -5.66
CA ILE A 14 0.13 -10.44 -5.49
C ILE A 14 -1.30 -10.69 -5.02
N GLU A 15 -2.10 -11.28 -5.90
CA GLU A 15 -3.54 -11.52 -5.68
C GLU A 15 -4.32 -10.26 -5.26
N ARG A 16 -4.54 -10.08 -3.95
CA ARG A 16 -5.28 -8.97 -3.34
C ARG A 16 -4.38 -8.04 -2.52
N VAL A 17 -3.07 -8.26 -2.54
CA VAL A 17 -2.09 -7.51 -1.74
C VAL A 17 -1.19 -6.69 -2.65
N PHE A 18 -1.18 -5.38 -2.41
CA PHE A 18 -0.34 -4.44 -3.13
C PHE A 18 0.85 -4.01 -2.26
N TYR A 19 2.04 -4.40 -2.68
CA TYR A 19 3.30 -3.99 -2.08
C TYR A 19 3.85 -2.78 -2.82
N LEU A 20 4.14 -1.71 -2.09
CA LEU A 20 4.77 -0.51 -2.63
C LEU A 20 6.09 -0.23 -1.91
N TYR A 21 7.15 -0.16 -2.70
CA TYR A 21 8.43 0.38 -2.29
C TYR A 21 8.56 1.80 -2.82
N ALA A 22 8.44 2.79 -1.94
CA ALA A 22 8.58 4.20 -2.26
C ALA A 22 9.67 4.83 -1.37
N PRO A 23 10.96 4.77 -1.77
CA PRO A 23 12.07 5.26 -0.96
C PRO A 23 12.02 6.78 -0.75
N GLU A 24 11.44 7.51 -1.70
CA GLU A 24 11.18 8.95 -1.60
C GLU A 24 9.91 9.28 -0.78
N GLY A 25 9.30 8.29 -0.13
CA GLY A 25 8.14 8.47 0.72
C GLY A 25 6.81 8.42 -0.03
N ILE A 26 5.85 7.73 0.59
CA ILE A 26 4.56 7.40 -0.01
C ILE A 26 3.71 8.64 -0.34
N GLY A 27 3.85 9.73 0.42
CA GLY A 27 3.04 10.95 0.26
C GLY A 27 3.39 11.78 -0.97
N ARG A 28 4.54 11.54 -1.59
CA ARG A 28 4.98 12.18 -2.84
C ARG A 28 4.73 11.30 -4.07
N SER A 29 4.25 10.07 -3.86
CA SER A 29 4.02 9.09 -4.91
C SER A 29 2.73 9.35 -5.68
N LYS A 30 2.85 9.64 -6.98
CA LYS A 30 1.69 9.75 -7.89
C LYS A 30 0.97 8.40 -8.06
N LEU A 31 1.65 7.29 -7.77
CA LEU A 31 1.10 5.94 -7.80
C LEU A 31 0.07 5.76 -6.67
N VAL A 32 0.43 6.15 -5.44
CA VAL A 32 -0.45 6.07 -4.26
C VAL A 32 -1.66 6.97 -4.41
N ASP A 33 -1.45 8.20 -4.87
CA ASP A 33 -2.52 9.20 -5.06
C ASP A 33 -3.58 8.73 -6.07
N LYS A 34 -3.17 7.98 -7.10
CA LYS A 34 -4.08 7.42 -8.11
C LYS A 34 -4.56 6.01 -7.78
N MET A 35 -3.97 5.32 -6.81
CA MET A 35 -4.33 3.94 -6.46
C MET A 35 -5.78 3.83 -5.97
N GLY A 36 -6.25 4.80 -5.17
CA GLY A 36 -7.65 4.85 -4.73
C GLY A 36 -8.65 5.02 -5.88
N LYS A 37 -8.23 5.60 -7.01
CA LYS A 37 -9.06 5.72 -8.23
C LYS A 37 -8.90 4.52 -9.16
N ALA A 38 -7.75 3.85 -9.12
CA ALA A 38 -7.43 2.71 -10.00
C ALA A 38 -8.05 1.39 -9.51
N LEU A 39 -8.52 1.32 -8.27
CA LEU A 39 -9.21 0.16 -7.70
C LEU A 39 -10.69 0.50 -7.38
N PRO A 40 -11.54 0.75 -8.39
CA PRO A 40 -12.95 1.01 -8.17
C PRO A 40 -13.62 -0.20 -7.50
N GLY A 41 -14.37 0.03 -6.42
CA GLY A 41 -15.10 -1.00 -5.69
C GLY A 41 -14.32 -1.71 -4.58
N VAL A 42 -13.05 -1.37 -4.35
CA VAL A 42 -12.27 -1.90 -3.22
C VAL A 42 -12.25 -0.88 -2.09
N THR A 43 -12.86 -1.22 -0.95
CA THR A 43 -12.73 -0.44 0.30
C THR A 43 -11.31 -0.59 0.83
N MET A 44 -10.41 0.28 0.39
CA MET A 44 -9.02 0.27 0.82
C MET A 44 -8.90 0.89 2.21
N THR A 45 -8.45 0.11 3.19
CA THR A 45 -8.12 0.64 4.52
C THR A 45 -6.61 0.78 4.63
N ALA A 46 -6.10 2.01 4.58
CA ALA A 46 -4.70 2.28 4.87
C ALA A 46 -4.49 2.28 6.39
N ARG A 47 -3.59 1.41 6.88
CA ARG A 47 -3.09 1.39 8.25
C ARG A 47 -1.58 1.26 8.20
N ASN A 48 -0.87 1.94 9.08
CA ASN A 48 0.58 1.76 9.15
C ASN A 48 0.90 0.37 9.70
N LEU A 49 2.13 -0.09 9.46
CA LEU A 49 2.58 -1.41 9.91
C LEU A 49 2.50 -1.56 11.44
N ASN A 50 2.74 -0.49 12.21
CA ASN A 50 2.63 -0.52 13.66
C ASN A 50 1.20 -0.84 14.13
N THR A 51 0.17 -0.34 13.43
CA THR A 51 -1.22 -0.69 13.72
C THR A 51 -1.51 -2.14 13.39
N ILE A 52 -1.01 -2.65 12.27
CA ILE A 52 -1.18 -4.06 11.91
C ILE A 52 -0.49 -4.96 12.94
N ASN A 53 0.74 -4.64 13.34
CA ASN A 53 1.47 -5.40 14.37
C ASN A 53 0.68 -5.45 15.69
N LYS A 54 0.11 -4.31 16.13
CA LYS A 54 -0.76 -4.27 17.32
C LYS A 54 -2.03 -5.11 17.15
N LEU A 55 -2.67 -5.08 15.98
CA LEU A 55 -3.85 -5.89 15.73
C LEU A 55 -3.51 -7.39 15.73
N VAL A 56 -2.36 -7.77 15.17
CA VAL A 56 -1.87 -9.15 15.20
C VAL A 56 -1.59 -9.60 16.63
N GLU A 57 -0.96 -8.75 17.44
CA GLU A 57 -0.74 -9.00 18.87
C GLU A 57 -2.07 -9.22 19.61
N MET A 58 -3.06 -8.34 19.39
CA MET A 58 -4.38 -8.45 20.02
C MET A 58 -5.20 -9.68 19.57
N VAL A 59 -4.94 -10.21 18.37
CA VAL A 59 -5.63 -11.40 17.83
C VAL A 59 -4.83 -12.69 18.07
N GLY A 60 -3.53 -12.57 18.38
CA GLY A 60 -2.56 -13.65 18.44
C GLY A 60 -2.34 -14.28 19.82
N GLU A 61 -3.10 -13.91 20.85
CA GLU A 61 -3.12 -14.64 22.12
C GLU A 61 -4.22 -15.70 22.11
N GLY A 62 -3.82 -16.93 21.76
CA GLY A 62 -4.54 -18.17 22.03
C GLY A 62 -3.64 -19.14 22.76
#